data_AF-A0A919A3R8-F1
#
_entry.id   AF-A0A919A3R8-F1
#
_cell.length_a   1.000
_cell.length_b   1.000
_cell.length_c   1.000
_cell.angle_alpha   90.00
_cell.angle_beta   90.00
_cell.angle_gamma   90.00
#
_symmetry.space_group_name_H-M   'P 1'
#
loop_
_entity.id
_entity.type
_entity.pdbx_description
1 polymer ?
#
loop_
_entity_poly.entity_id
_entity_poly.type
_entity_poly.pdbx_seq_one_letter_code
_entity_poly.pdbx_strand_id
1 'polypeptide(L)'
;MTADPVTPSHAPTTLEDPMLDQSTPAPLTDQQLIADALRRAADLAVDRWTADPNGPGICSLLALVAPQDGSRPDETDLWDVVVTHLDEEPTVSWERRPGRTPADVAAMLRAAAAGEAGR
;
A
#
# COMPACT_ATOMS: atom_id res chain seq x y z
N MET A 1 57.92 46.89 24.49
CA MET A 1 56.54 46.36 24.59
C MET A 1 56.32 45.49 23.37
N THR A 2 56.59 44.17 23.47
CA THR A 2 55.61 43.07 23.72
C THR A 2 54.92 42.69 22.39
N ALA A 3 55.47 41.76 21.60
CA ALA A 3 55.38 40.28 21.64
C ALA A 3 54.26 39.72 20.72
N ASP A 4 54.67 38.82 19.82
CA ASP A 4 53.88 37.95 18.94
C ASP A 4 52.81 37.11 19.68
N PRO A 5 51.79 36.65 18.93
CA PRO A 5 51.52 35.21 18.96
C PRO A 5 51.38 34.54 17.58
N VAL A 6 51.83 33.28 17.54
CA VAL A 6 51.91 32.31 16.44
C VAL A 6 50.64 31.44 16.30
N THR A 7 50.47 30.80 15.11
CA THR A 7 49.83 29.47 14.80
C THR A 7 48.47 29.50 14.06
N PRO A 8 48.09 28.52 13.19
CA PRO A 8 48.82 27.68 12.22
C PRO A 8 48.27 27.71 10.77
N SER A 9 49.03 27.05 9.89
CA SER A 9 48.75 26.56 8.54
C SER A 9 47.67 25.46 8.50
N HIS A 10 46.76 25.48 7.51
CA HIS A 10 46.08 24.30 6.93
C HIS A 10 45.61 24.62 5.50
N ALA A 11 46.27 24.04 4.50
CA ALA A 11 45.63 23.59 3.25
C ALA A 11 45.31 22.07 3.43
N PRO A 12 44.63 21.33 2.52
CA PRO A 12 43.96 21.66 1.24
C PRO A 12 42.52 21.04 1.17
N THR A 13 41.92 20.99 -0.03
CA THR A 13 41.03 19.89 -0.53
C THR A 13 39.55 20.24 -0.74
N THR A 14 39.14 20.11 -2.00
CA THR A 14 37.86 19.60 -2.53
C THR A 14 36.61 19.77 -1.68
N LEU A 15 35.70 20.62 -2.16
CA LEU A 15 34.27 20.50 -1.88
C LEU A 15 33.65 20.01 -3.20
N GLU A 16 33.80 18.72 -3.50
CA GLU A 16 32.70 17.74 -3.38
C GLU A 16 31.42 18.31 -3.99
N ASP A 17 31.33 18.12 -5.31
CA ASP A 17 30.09 17.92 -6.05
C ASP A 17 29.13 17.12 -5.17
N PRO A 18 27.95 17.64 -4.77
CA PRO A 18 26.94 16.79 -4.16
C PRO A 18 26.51 15.81 -5.24
N MET A 19 27.18 14.66 -5.27
CA MET A 19 26.65 13.41 -5.78
C MET A 19 25.16 13.42 -5.47
N LEU A 20 24.37 13.48 -6.53
CA LEU A 20 22.98 13.08 -6.54
C LEU A 20 22.90 11.81 -5.69
N ASP A 21 22.40 11.96 -4.46
CA ASP A 21 21.98 10.85 -3.63
C ASP A 21 20.96 10.13 -4.49
N GLN A 22 21.41 9.05 -5.11
CA GLN A 22 20.57 8.16 -5.87
C GLN A 22 19.59 7.63 -4.84
N SER A 23 18.45 8.32 -4.74
CA SER A 23 17.32 7.97 -3.90
C SER A 23 16.96 6.55 -4.27
N THR A 24 17.56 5.61 -3.54
CA THR A 24 17.09 4.24 -3.49
C THR A 24 15.63 4.41 -3.09
N PRO A 25 14.66 4.02 -3.94
CA PRO A 25 13.27 4.16 -3.53
C PRO A 25 13.17 3.44 -2.20
N ALA A 26 12.77 4.17 -1.17
CA ALA A 26 12.60 3.61 0.16
C ALA A 26 11.77 2.33 0.02
N PRO A 27 12.09 1.26 0.75
CA PRO A 27 11.28 0.06 0.72
C PRO A 27 9.81 0.45 0.91
N LEU A 28 8.94 -0.05 0.04
CA LEU A 28 7.51 0.25 0.10
C LEU A 28 7.03 0.01 1.53
N THR A 29 6.32 0.99 2.09
CA THR A 29 5.74 0.80 3.43
C THR A 29 4.66 -0.29 3.36
N ASP A 30 4.38 -0.91 4.50
CA ASP A 30 3.32 -1.92 4.62
C ASP A 30 1.98 -1.39 4.06
N GLN A 31 1.67 -0.12 4.34
CA GLN A 31 0.51 0.58 3.78
C GLN A 31 0.52 0.68 2.25
N GLN A 32 1.69 0.96 1.64
CA GLN A 32 1.81 1.00 0.20
C GLN A 32 1.62 -0.38 -0.44
N LEU A 33 2.10 -1.44 0.23
CA LEU A 33 1.88 -2.82 -0.20
C LEU A 33 0.41 -3.21 -0.11
N ILE A 34 -0.28 -2.84 0.98
CA ILE A 34 -1.73 -3.06 1.16
C ILE A 34 -2.50 -2.32 0.07
N ALA A 35 -2.24 -1.02 -0.11
CA ALA A 35 -2.91 -0.22 -1.12
C ALA A 35 -2.69 -0.77 -2.54
N ASP A 36 -1.51 -1.32 -2.84
CA ASP A 36 -1.22 -1.92 -4.14
C ASP A 36 -1.95 -3.27 -4.32
N ALA A 37 -1.96 -4.12 -3.29
CA ALA A 37 -2.71 -5.37 -3.31
C ALA A 37 -4.22 -5.14 -3.49
N LEU A 38 -4.80 -4.17 -2.78
CA LEU A 38 -6.22 -3.80 -2.92
C LEU A 38 -6.54 -3.25 -4.32
N ARG A 39 -5.63 -2.48 -4.94
CA ARG A 39 -5.78 -2.04 -6.33
C ARG A 39 -5.79 -3.22 -7.30
N ARG A 40 -4.88 -4.20 -7.12
CA ARG A 40 -4.88 -5.43 -7.92
C ARG A 40 -6.16 -6.25 -7.72
N ALA A 41 -6.66 -6.33 -6.48
CA ALA A 41 -7.92 -7.01 -6.20
C ALA A 41 -9.11 -6.31 -6.89
N ALA A 42 -9.10 -4.97 -6.93
CA ALA A 42 -10.12 -4.20 -7.65
C ALA A 42 -10.12 -4.48 -9.15
N ASP A 43 -8.94 -4.61 -9.77
CA ASP A 43 -8.85 -4.94 -11.18
C ASP A 43 -9.34 -6.37 -11.46
N LEU A 44 -8.99 -7.33 -10.58
CA LEU A 44 -9.54 -8.70 -10.66
C LEU A 44 -11.05 -8.73 -10.43
N ALA A 45 -11.60 -7.85 -9.58
CA ALA A 45 -13.02 -7.81 -9.29
C ALA A 45 -13.85 -7.56 -10.57
N VAL A 46 -13.35 -6.73 -11.49
CA VAL A 46 -14.06 -6.41 -12.74
C VAL A 46 -14.28 -7.65 -13.60
N ASP A 47 -13.30 -8.56 -13.65
CA ASP A 47 -13.34 -9.75 -14.50
C ASP A 47 -13.83 -11.02 -13.79
N ARG A 48 -13.59 -11.12 -12.48
CA ARG A 48 -13.75 -12.38 -11.74
C ARG A 48 -14.89 -12.36 -10.74
N TRP A 49 -15.26 -11.21 -10.18
CA TRP A 49 -16.31 -11.15 -9.16
C TRP A 49 -17.68 -11.51 -9.74
N THR A 50 -18.50 -12.21 -8.95
CA THR A 50 -19.87 -12.53 -9.33
C THR A 50 -20.82 -12.31 -8.15
N ALA A 51 -22.07 -11.94 -8.44
CA ALA A 51 -23.12 -11.90 -7.43
C ALA A 51 -23.61 -13.30 -6.99
N ASP A 52 -23.09 -14.38 -7.59
CA ASP A 52 -23.45 -15.74 -7.21
C ASP A 52 -22.88 -16.06 -5.82
N PRO A 53 -23.68 -16.59 -4.88
CA PRO A 53 -23.22 -16.88 -3.52
C PRO A 53 -22.18 -18.02 -3.45
N ASN A 54 -22.04 -18.81 -4.52
CA ASN A 54 -21.01 -19.85 -4.68
C ASN A 54 -19.88 -19.40 -5.60
N GLY A 55 -19.99 -18.21 -6.19
CA GLY A 55 -18.95 -17.61 -6.99
C GLY A 55 -17.87 -16.94 -6.13
N PRO A 56 -16.78 -16.46 -6.74
CA PRO A 56 -15.72 -15.76 -6.05
C PRO A 56 -16.21 -14.40 -5.51
N GLY A 57 -16.20 -14.26 -4.18
CA GLY A 57 -16.47 -13.01 -3.47
C GLY A 57 -15.19 -12.22 -3.18
N ILE A 58 -15.31 -11.14 -2.40
CA ILE A 58 -14.17 -10.28 -2.05
C ILE A 58 -13.03 -11.08 -1.40
N CYS A 59 -13.30 -11.97 -0.44
CA CYS A 59 -12.26 -12.80 0.20
C CYS A 59 -11.45 -13.59 -0.83
N SER A 60 -12.10 -14.19 -1.84
CA SER A 60 -11.41 -14.93 -2.90
C SER A 60 -10.50 -14.03 -3.73
N LEU A 61 -10.89 -12.78 -3.97
CA LEU A 61 -10.06 -11.81 -4.70
C LEU A 61 -8.85 -11.37 -3.87
N LEU A 62 -9.03 -11.15 -2.57
CA LEU A 62 -7.95 -10.81 -1.65
C LEU A 62 -6.93 -11.94 -1.53
N ALA A 63 -7.41 -13.19 -1.38
CA ALA A 63 -6.57 -14.38 -1.35
C ALA A 63 -5.71 -14.54 -2.62
N LEU A 64 -6.20 -14.09 -3.79
CA LEU A 64 -5.45 -14.16 -5.05
C LEU A 64 -4.32 -13.12 -5.16
N VAL A 65 -4.45 -11.98 -4.46
CA VAL A 65 -3.43 -10.91 -4.50
C VAL A 65 -2.50 -10.91 -3.31
N ALA A 66 -2.90 -11.57 -2.21
CA ALA A 66 -2.07 -11.76 -1.04
C ALA A 66 -0.83 -12.61 -1.37
N PRO A 67 0.35 -12.29 -0.82
CA PRO A 67 1.54 -13.11 -0.96
C PRO A 67 1.31 -14.51 -0.37
N GLN A 68 1.52 -15.55 -1.20
CA GLN A 68 1.36 -16.95 -0.79
C GLN A 68 2.54 -17.46 0.06
N ASP A 69 3.61 -16.68 0.14
CA ASP A 69 4.83 -17.01 0.90
C ASP A 69 4.70 -16.68 2.41
N GLY A 70 3.52 -16.24 2.85
CA GLY A 70 3.27 -15.81 4.25
C GLY A 70 3.89 -14.45 4.59
N SER A 71 4.38 -13.72 3.59
CA SER A 71 4.83 -12.34 3.73
C SER A 71 3.62 -11.40 3.87
N ARG A 72 3.77 -10.35 4.67
CA ARG A 72 2.75 -9.30 4.78
C ARG A 72 2.72 -8.39 3.55
N PRO A 73 1.56 -7.82 3.21
CA PRO A 73 0.25 -8.01 3.87
C PRO A 73 -0.44 -9.32 3.46
N ASP A 74 -0.94 -10.09 4.43
CA ASP A 74 -1.68 -11.33 4.14
C ASP A 74 -3.19 -11.07 3.90
N GLU A 75 -3.96 -12.10 3.52
CA GLU A 75 -5.40 -11.97 3.27
C GLU A 75 -6.13 -11.30 4.43
N THR A 76 -5.73 -11.57 5.67
CA THR A 76 -6.34 -11.01 6.88
C THR A 76 -6.09 -9.51 6.98
N ASP A 77 -4.85 -9.07 6.72
CA ASP A 77 -4.49 -7.65 6.72
C ASP A 77 -5.30 -6.89 5.65
N LEU A 78 -5.43 -7.47 4.46
CA LEU A 78 -6.22 -6.87 3.38
C LEU A 78 -7.71 -6.82 3.72
N TRP A 79 -8.23 -7.87 4.36
CA TRP A 79 -9.62 -7.94 4.77
C TRP A 79 -9.96 -6.93 5.88
N ASP A 80 -9.05 -6.73 6.83
CA ASP A 80 -9.22 -5.75 7.92
C ASP A 80 -9.39 -4.32 7.37
N VAL A 81 -8.61 -3.95 6.35
CA VAL A 81 -8.76 -2.65 5.68
C VAL A 81 -10.11 -2.51 4.96
N VAL A 82 -10.58 -3.58 4.30
CA VAL A 82 -11.88 -3.58 3.63
C VAL A 82 -13.03 -3.43 4.63
N VAL A 83 -12.99 -4.18 5.73
CA VAL A 83 -13.94 -4.09 6.85
C VAL A 83 -13.94 -2.68 7.44
N THR A 84 -12.76 -2.14 7.73
CA THR A 84 -12.58 -0.77 8.24
C THR A 84 -13.14 0.28 7.27
N HIS A 85 -12.93 0.11 5.96
CA HIS A 85 -13.46 1.04 4.96
C HIS A 85 -14.98 0.99 4.84
N LEU A 86 -15.56 -0.20 4.94
CA LEU A 86 -17.00 -0.40 4.89
C LEU A 86 -17.72 0.05 6.17
N ASP A 87 -16.97 0.28 7.26
CA ASP A 87 -17.51 0.54 8.61
C ASP A 87 -18.51 -0.57 9.04
N GLU A 88 -18.32 -1.80 8.55
CA GLU A 88 -19.19 -2.96 8.79
C GLU A 88 -18.36 -4.12 9.37
N GLU A 89 -18.75 -4.67 10.53
CA GLU A 89 -18.24 -5.97 11.05
C GLU A 89 -18.54 -7.12 10.07
N PRO A 90 -17.80 -8.26 10.09
CA PRO A 90 -17.35 -9.02 8.90
C PRO A 90 -18.42 -9.35 7.83
N THR A 91 -18.74 -8.33 7.01
CA THR A 91 -18.75 -8.22 5.53
C THR A 91 -19.11 -9.41 4.63
N VAL A 92 -20.02 -10.30 5.05
CA VAL A 92 -20.77 -11.13 4.09
C VAL A 92 -22.00 -10.36 3.53
N SER A 93 -22.40 -9.25 4.15
CA SER A 93 -23.67 -8.57 3.83
C SER A 93 -23.58 -7.51 2.73
N TRP A 94 -22.43 -6.83 2.54
CA TRP A 94 -22.35 -5.70 1.60
C TRP A 94 -22.34 -6.11 0.13
N GLU A 95 -21.45 -7.04 -0.25
CA GLU A 95 -21.34 -7.49 -1.65
C GLU A 95 -22.57 -8.27 -2.11
N ARG A 96 -23.34 -8.83 -1.15
CA ARG A 96 -24.59 -9.55 -1.40
C ARG A 96 -25.83 -8.65 -1.48
N ARG A 97 -25.68 -7.33 -1.33
CA ARG A 97 -26.82 -6.41 -1.50
C ARG A 97 -27.34 -6.49 -2.93
N PRO A 98 -28.67 -6.56 -3.14
CA PRO A 98 -29.25 -6.66 -4.46
C PRO A 98 -28.85 -5.44 -5.32
N GLY A 99 -28.48 -5.70 -6.57
CA GLY A 99 -28.03 -4.67 -7.51
C GLY A 99 -26.54 -4.38 -7.48
N ARG A 100 -25.74 -5.13 -6.71
CA ARG A 100 -24.28 -4.99 -6.75
C ARG A 100 -23.68 -5.52 -8.04
N THR A 101 -22.72 -4.74 -8.54
CA THR A 101 -22.00 -5.01 -9.78
C THR A 101 -20.51 -5.20 -9.50
N PRO A 102 -19.78 -5.89 -10.40
CA PRO A 102 -18.33 -5.96 -10.34
C PRO A 102 -17.67 -4.58 -10.23
N ALA A 103 -18.24 -3.56 -10.89
CA ALA A 103 -17.75 -2.19 -10.85
C ALA A 103 -17.89 -1.55 -9.46
N ASP A 104 -18.99 -1.83 -8.72
CA ASP A 104 -19.15 -1.36 -7.35
C ASP A 104 -18.09 -1.95 -6.42
N VAL A 105 -17.85 -3.25 -6.55
CA VAL A 105 -16.85 -3.97 -5.75
C VAL A 105 -15.45 -3.45 -6.05
N ALA A 106 -15.11 -3.27 -7.33
CA ALA A 106 -13.86 -2.68 -7.74
C ALA A 106 -13.70 -1.23 -7.23
N ALA A 107 -14.75 -0.41 -7.29
CA ALA A 107 -14.73 0.96 -6.79
C ALA A 107 -14.50 0.99 -5.27
N MET A 108 -15.15 0.10 -4.52
CA MET A 108 -14.96 -0.04 -3.08
C MET A 108 -13.51 -0.43 -2.74
N LEU A 109 -12.96 -1.45 -3.41
CA LEU A 109 -11.57 -1.87 -3.20
C LEU A 109 -10.56 -0.76 -3.52
N ARG A 110 -10.80 0.03 -4.58
CA ARG A 110 -9.98 1.22 -4.88
C ARG A 110 -10.11 2.32 -3.83
N ALA A 111 -11.31 2.52 -3.28
CA ALA A 111 -11.53 3.50 -2.22
C ALA A 111 -10.83 3.09 -0.91
N ALA A 112 -10.88 1.80 -0.56
CA ALA A 112 -10.12 1.22 0.55
C ALA A 112 -8.60 1.41 0.33
N ALA A 113 -8.11 1.12 -0.87
CA ALA A 113 -6.70 1.34 -1.22
C ALA A 113 -6.26 2.80 -1.10
N ALA A 114 -7.11 3.75 -1.52
CA ALA A 114 -6.83 5.18 -1.42
C ALA A 114 -6.79 5.67 0.05
N GLY A 115 -7.59 5.05 0.92
CA GLY A 115 -7.58 5.31 2.36
C GLY A 115 -6.23 4.96 3.02
N GLU A 116 -5.57 3.90 2.57
CA GLU A 116 -4.27 3.46 3.09
C GLU A 116 -3.10 4.25 2.50
N ALA A 117 -3.19 4.68 1.25
CA ALA A 117 -2.13 5.46 0.61
C ALA A 117 -2.01 6.91 1.14
N GLY A 118 -3.04 7.42 1.83
CA GLY A 118 -3.12 8.80 2.34
C GLY A 118 -2.94 8.95 3.86
N ARG A 119 -2.67 7.86 4.58
CA ARG A 119 -2.43 7.83 6.04
C ARG A 119 -0.93 7.83 6.34
#